data_AF-T1B4F1-F1
#
_entry.id   AF-T1B4F1-F1
#
_cell.length_a   1.000
_cell.length_b   1.000
_cell.length_c   1.000
_cell.angle_alpha   90.00
_cell.angle_beta   90.00
_cell.angle_gamma   90.00
#
_symmetry.space_group_name_H-M   'P 1'
#
loop_
_entity.id
_entity.type
_entity.pdbx_description
1 polymer ?
#
loop_
_entity_poly.entity_id
_entity_poly.type
_entity_poly.pdbx_seq_one_letter_code
_entity_poly.pdbx_strand_id
1 'polypeptide(L)'
;DAAGARAAQEFIADGTPANTARSYASALRYWVAWYGLRYGQPYGEAPVSVAVASQFIVDHLERKTPKGLLHELPMAIDARLVALGAKAKPGPLAYATVAHRLAVLA
;
A
#
# COMPACT_ATOMS: atom_id res chain seq x y z
N ASP A 1 -10.22 1.73 6.61
CA ASP A 1 -10.51 2.50 7.82
C ASP A 1 -10.96 3.92 7.51
N ALA A 2 -12.12 4.35 8.01
CA ALA A 2 -12.55 5.74 7.95
C ALA A 2 -11.73 6.64 8.90
N ALA A 3 -11.03 6.07 9.88
CA ALA A 3 -10.14 6.80 10.78
C ALA A 3 -8.83 7.22 10.10
N GLY A 4 -8.24 6.40 9.22
CA GLY A 4 -7.07 6.82 8.43
C GLY A 4 -7.40 7.95 7.44
N ALA A 5 -8.61 7.92 6.86
CA ALA A 5 -9.10 9.03 6.02
C ALA A 5 -9.39 10.29 6.86
N ARG A 6 -9.94 10.14 8.07
CA ARG A 6 -10.16 11.25 9.02
C ARG A 6 -8.86 11.84 9.55
N ALA A 7 -7.91 11.02 9.98
CA ALA A 7 -6.59 11.47 10.40
C ALA A 7 -5.86 12.19 9.26
N ALA A 8 -5.95 11.70 8.02
CA ALA A 8 -5.43 12.43 6.86
C ALA A 8 -6.14 13.78 6.64
N GLN A 9 -7.46 13.86 6.88
CA GLN A 9 -8.21 15.11 6.81
C GLN A 9 -7.88 16.07 7.96
N GLU A 10 -7.69 15.56 9.17
CA GLU A 10 -7.30 16.30 10.37
C GLU A 10 -5.86 16.82 10.24
N PHE A 11 -4.93 16.05 9.68
CA PHE A 11 -3.58 16.52 9.36
C PHE A 11 -3.56 17.61 8.28
N ILE A 12 -4.48 17.56 7.30
CA ILE A 12 -4.68 18.65 6.33
C ILE A 12 -5.21 19.91 7.02
N ALA A 13 -6.08 19.75 8.03
CA ALA A 13 -6.64 20.84 8.80
C ALA A 13 -5.61 21.47 9.77
N ASP A 14 -4.72 20.67 10.37
CA ASP A 14 -3.74 21.08 11.39
C ASP A 14 -2.41 21.64 10.83
N GLY A 15 -2.36 21.98 9.53
CA GLY A 15 -1.21 22.70 8.96
C GLY A 15 -0.02 21.82 8.59
N THR A 16 -0.22 20.51 8.42
CA THR A 16 0.79 19.65 7.78
C THR A 16 1.03 20.15 6.34
N PRO A 17 2.28 20.23 5.86
CA PRO A 17 2.55 20.58 4.47
C PRO A 17 1.69 19.74 3.51
N ALA A 18 1.00 20.39 2.58
CA ALA A 18 0.00 19.74 1.71
C ALA A 18 0.57 18.58 0.86
N ASN A 19 1.88 18.55 0.67
CA ASN A 19 2.61 17.44 0.04
C ASN A 19 2.64 16.18 0.92
N THR A 20 2.85 16.30 2.23
CA THR A 20 2.87 15.18 3.18
C THR A 20 1.49 14.55 3.32
N ALA A 21 0.44 15.35 3.48
CA ALA A 21 -0.94 14.85 3.55
C ALA A 21 -1.36 14.12 2.27
N ARG A 22 -1.01 14.67 1.10
CA ARG A 22 -1.29 14.03 -0.20
C ARG A 22 -0.55 12.71 -0.36
N SER A 23 0.70 12.64 0.11
CA SER A 23 1.52 11.44 0.09
C SER A 23 0.93 10.33 0.99
N TYR A 24 0.45 10.69 2.18
CA TYR A 24 -0.21 9.77 3.11
C TYR A 24 -1.54 9.26 2.53
N ALA A 25 -2.38 10.16 2.03
CA ALA A 25 -3.64 9.78 1.39
C ALA A 25 -3.42 8.85 0.19
N SER A 26 -2.34 9.07 -0.58
CA SER A 26 -1.95 8.17 -1.68
C SER A 26 -1.55 6.78 -1.18
N ALA A 27 -0.80 6.71 -0.08
CA ALA A 27 -0.41 5.45 0.53
C ALA A 27 -1.63 4.67 1.07
N LEU A 28 -2.57 5.35 1.74
CA LEU A 28 -3.82 4.72 2.21
C LEU A 28 -4.72 4.25 1.06
N ARG A 29 -4.85 5.03 -0.01
CA ARG A 29 -5.57 4.58 -1.22
C ARG A 29 -4.96 3.32 -1.81
N TYR A 30 -3.64 3.20 -1.79
CA TYR A 30 -2.95 2.00 -2.24
C TYR A 30 -3.28 0.78 -1.36
N TRP A 31 -3.27 0.94 -0.03
CA TRP A 31 -3.65 -0.12 0.91
C TRP A 31 -5.05 -0.63 0.66
N VAL A 32 -6.02 0.28 0.50
CA VAL A 32 -7.41 -0.08 0.22
C VAL A 32 -7.51 -0.90 -1.08
N ALA A 33 -6.85 -0.45 -2.15
CA ALA A 33 -6.89 -1.14 -3.43
C ALA A 33 -6.21 -2.52 -3.39
N TRP A 34 -4.99 -2.61 -2.84
CA TRP A 34 -4.26 -3.88 -2.76
C TRP A 34 -4.97 -4.88 -1.85
N TYR A 35 -5.41 -4.45 -0.66
CA TYR A 35 -6.08 -5.34 0.29
C TYR A 35 -7.38 -5.89 -0.29
N GLY A 36 -8.19 -5.02 -0.91
CA GLY A 36 -9.42 -5.40 -1.60
C GLY A 36 -9.20 -6.48 -2.66
N LEU A 37 -8.15 -6.33 -3.46
CA LEU A 37 -7.82 -7.29 -4.52
C LEU A 37 -7.18 -8.58 -3.99
N ARG A 38 -6.35 -8.49 -2.94
CA ARG A 38 -5.60 -9.63 -2.40
C ARG A 38 -6.46 -10.55 -1.55
N TYR A 39 -7.36 -9.99 -0.75
CA TYR A 39 -8.18 -10.74 0.20
C TYR A 39 -9.65 -10.83 -0.21
N GLY A 40 -10.09 -10.09 -1.24
CA GLY A 40 -11.50 -10.05 -1.65
C GLY A 40 -12.40 -9.42 -0.58
N GLN A 41 -11.83 -8.60 0.31
CA GLN A 41 -12.50 -7.99 1.44
C GLN A 41 -12.21 -6.48 1.48
N PRO A 42 -13.16 -5.64 1.89
CA PRO A 42 -12.89 -4.22 2.05
C PRO A 42 -11.82 -4.00 3.14
N TYR A 43 -10.97 -2.99 2.92
CA TYR A 43 -9.99 -2.58 3.93
C TYR A 43 -10.70 -1.91 5.11
N GLY A 44 -10.87 -2.68 6.19
CA GLY A 44 -11.65 -2.30 7.39
C GLY A 44 -10.96 -1.32 8.32
N GLU A 45 -11.56 -1.11 9.49
CA GLU A 45 -11.05 -0.22 10.56
C GLU A 45 -10.15 -0.95 11.57
N ALA A 46 -10.07 -2.27 11.48
CA ALA A 46 -9.21 -3.06 12.35
C ALA A 46 -7.72 -2.79 12.05
N PRO A 47 -6.85 -2.77 13.08
CA PRO A 47 -5.42 -2.70 12.89
C PRO A 47 -4.91 -3.79 11.94
N VAL A 48 -3.96 -3.43 11.08
CA VAL A 48 -3.33 -4.37 10.15
C VAL A 48 -2.53 -5.39 10.95
N SER A 49 -2.83 -6.67 10.77
CA SER A 49 -2.06 -7.73 11.41
C SER A 49 -0.65 -7.83 10.83
N VAL A 50 0.30 -8.33 11.63
CA VAL A 50 1.68 -8.57 11.18
C VAL A 50 1.71 -9.43 9.92
N ALA A 51 0.85 -10.46 9.83
CA ALA A 51 0.76 -11.32 8.65
C ALA A 51 0.37 -10.54 7.38
N VAL A 52 -0.58 -9.61 7.46
CA VAL A 52 -0.98 -8.77 6.33
C VAL A 52 0.13 -7.81 5.94
N ALA A 53 0.82 -7.21 6.92
CA ALA A 53 1.98 -6.37 6.67
C ALA A 53 3.14 -7.15 6.01
N SER A 54 3.42 -8.37 6.46
CA SER A 54 4.40 -9.26 5.84
C SER A 54 4.00 -9.65 4.42
N GLN A 55 2.72 -9.94 4.16
CA GLN A 55 2.23 -10.22 2.81
C GLN A 55 2.42 -9.02 1.88
N PHE A 56 2.15 -7.82 2.38
CA PHE A 56 2.39 -6.59 1.62
C PHE A 56 3.86 -6.45 1.23
N ILE A 57 4.79 -6.77 2.14
CA ILE A 57 6.23 -6.72 1.87
C ILE A 57 6.60 -7.72 0.76
N VAL A 58 6.21 -8.99 0.87
CA VAL A 58 6.61 -10.02 -0.10
C VAL A 58 5.95 -9.85 -1.47
N ASP A 59 4.75 -9.26 -1.52
CA ASP A 59 4.08 -8.96 -2.78
C ASP A 59 4.85 -7.91 -3.59
N HIS A 60 5.41 -6.90 -2.91
CA HIS A 60 5.90 -5.69 -3.55
C HIS A 60 7.42 -5.54 -3.59
N LEU A 61 8.15 -6.09 -2.61
CA LEU A 61 9.61 -6.06 -2.63
C LEU A 61 10.17 -7.22 -3.42
N GLU A 62 11.07 -6.88 -4.32
CA GLU A 62 11.91 -7.85 -4.97
C GLU A 62 12.97 -8.36 -3.99
N ARG A 63 13.06 -9.68 -3.85
CA ARG A 63 14.09 -10.35 -3.07
C ARG A 63 14.90 -11.30 -3.93
N LYS A 64 16.17 -11.45 -3.57
CA LYS A 64 17.02 -12.48 -4.17
C LYS A 64 16.63 -13.86 -3.64
N THR A 65 16.44 -14.79 -4.55
CA THR A 65 16.25 -16.21 -4.27
C THR A 65 17.32 -17.01 -5.03
N PRO A 66 17.53 -18.30 -4.70
CA PRO A 66 18.41 -19.15 -5.50
C PRO A 66 18.03 -19.25 -6.98
N LYS A 67 16.77 -18.92 -7.34
CA LYS A 67 16.25 -18.97 -8.71
C LYS A 67 16.22 -17.59 -9.40
N GLY A 68 16.78 -16.56 -8.76
CA GLY A 68 16.76 -15.18 -9.26
C GLY A 68 15.90 -14.27 -8.40
N LEU A 69 15.51 -13.13 -8.97
CA LEU A 69 14.73 -12.10 -8.31
C LEU A 69 13.24 -12.48 -8.28
N LEU A 70 12.59 -12.31 -7.13
CA LEU A 70 11.20 -12.70 -6.92
C LEU A 70 10.45 -11.66 -6.09
N HIS A 71 9.21 -11.38 -6.49
CA HIS A 71 8.16 -10.79 -5.66
C HIS A 71 6.88 -11.60 -5.89
N GLU A 72 5.93 -11.56 -4.96
CA GLU A 72 4.82 -12.53 -4.91
C GLU A 72 3.45 -11.96 -5.29
N LEU A 73 3.38 -10.69 -5.72
CA LEU A 73 2.13 -10.09 -6.17
C LEU A 73 1.62 -10.84 -7.41
N PRO A 74 0.42 -11.46 -7.36
CA PRO A 74 -0.15 -12.11 -8.53
C PRO A 74 -0.30 -11.11 -9.69
N MET A 75 0.10 -11.53 -10.90
CA MET A 75 0.07 -10.67 -12.08
C MET A 75 -1.32 -10.07 -12.35
N ALA A 76 -2.39 -10.81 -12.07
CA ALA A 76 -3.76 -10.32 -12.21
C ALA A 76 -4.08 -9.15 -11.25
N ILE A 77 -3.61 -9.24 -10.00
CA ILE A 77 -3.75 -8.17 -9.01
C ILE A 77 -2.90 -6.96 -9.42
N ASP A 78 -1.67 -7.20 -9.86
CA ASP A 78 -0.77 -6.15 -10.32
C ASP A 78 -1.37 -5.34 -11.47
N ALA A 79 -1.81 -6.03 -12.53
CA ALA A 79 -2.47 -5.41 -13.67
C ALA A 79 -3.70 -4.60 -13.24
N ARG A 80 -4.47 -5.09 -12.26
CA ARG A 80 -5.64 -4.38 -11.76
C ARG A 80 -5.27 -3.13 -10.94
N LEU A 81 -4.21 -3.18 -10.14
CA LEU A 81 -3.68 -2.01 -9.44
C LEU A 81 -3.21 -0.92 -10.40
N VAL A 82 -2.62 -1.31 -11.52
CA VAL A 82 -2.26 -0.37 -12.61
C VAL A 82 -3.51 0.21 -13.26
N ALA A 83 -4.49 -0.63 -13.61
CA ALA A 83 -5.73 -0.17 -14.23
C ALA A 83 -6.55 0.79 -13.34
N LEU A 84 -6.46 0.64 -12.02
CA LEU A 84 -7.08 1.54 -11.04
C LEU A 84 -6.28 2.84 -10.80
N GLY A 85 -5.11 3.01 -11.43
CA GLY A 85 -4.22 4.14 -11.20
C GLY A 85 -3.55 4.14 -9.81
N ALA A 86 -3.71 3.08 -9.02
CA ALA A 86 -3.04 2.93 -7.74
C ALA A 86 -1.54 2.65 -7.92
N LYS A 87 -1.15 2.06 -9.05
CA LYS A 87 0.22 1.75 -9.41
C LYS A 87 0.55 2.29 -10.80
N ALA A 88 1.76 2.80 -10.99
CA ALA A 88 2.16 3.37 -12.28
C ALA A 88 2.45 2.30 -13.35
N LYS A 89 3.01 1.15 -12.96
CA LYS A 89 3.40 0.07 -13.86
C LYS A 89 3.49 -1.29 -13.16
N PRO A 90 3.42 -2.42 -13.90
CA PRO A 90 3.65 -3.75 -13.34
C PRO A 90 5.06 -3.94 -12.77
N GLY A 91 5.24 -4.96 -11.92
CA GLY A 91 6.52 -5.36 -11.32
C GLY A 91 6.72 -4.97 -9.85
N PRO A 92 7.90 -5.15 -9.25
CA PRO A 92 8.13 -4.77 -7.87
C PRO A 92 8.09 -3.25 -7.68
N LEU A 93 7.88 -2.83 -6.43
CA LEU A 93 8.01 -1.44 -6.01
C LEU A 93 9.41 -1.17 -5.46
N ALA A 94 9.83 0.09 -5.50
CA ALA A 94 11.03 0.52 -4.81
C ALA A 94 10.88 0.38 -3.30
N TYR A 95 11.98 0.06 -2.61
CA TYR A 95 12.02 -0.04 -1.15
C TYR A 95 11.43 1.18 -0.46
N ALA A 96 11.82 2.38 -0.87
CA ALA A 96 11.32 3.64 -0.30
C ALA A 96 9.79 3.77 -0.41
N THR A 97 9.19 3.28 -1.50
CA THR A 97 7.73 3.30 -1.68
C THR A 97 7.04 2.32 -0.72
N VAL A 98 7.59 1.13 -0.54
CA VAL A 98 7.05 0.14 0.41
C VAL A 98 7.20 0.63 1.86
N ALA A 99 8.38 1.15 2.21
CA ALA A 99 8.64 1.71 3.53
C ALA A 99 7.69 2.87 3.87
N HIS A 100 7.50 3.81 2.93
CA HIS A 100 6.54 4.90 3.10
C HIS A 100 5.12 4.39 3.33
N ARG A 101 4.69 3.39 2.56
CA ARG A 101 3.35 2.80 2.71
C ARG A 101 3.17 2.03 4.01
N LEU A 102 4.22 1.42 4.56
CA LEU A 102 4.16 0.79 5.87
C LEU A 102 4.12 1.83 6.98
N ALA A 103 4.88 2.92 6.85
CA ALA A 103 4.95 3.98 7.86
C ALA A 103 3.60 4.66 8.11
N VAL A 104 2.71 4.73 7.12
CA VAL A 104 1.36 5.31 7.30
C VAL A 104 0.37 4.41 8.05
N LEU A 105 0.76 3.18 8.40
CA LEU A 105 -0.04 2.26 9.22
C LEU A 105 0.31 2.33 10.72
N ALA A 106 1.39 3.04 11.07
CA ALA A 106 1.90 3.16 12.43
C ALA A 106 1.25 4.33 13.19
#